data_AF-A0A9P5EEY7-F1
#
_entry.id   AF-A0A9P5EEY7-F1
#
_cell.length_a   1.000
_cell.length_b   1.000
_cell.length_c   1.000
_cell.angle_alpha   90.00
_cell.angle_beta   90.00
_cell.angle_gamma   90.00
#
_symmetry.space_group_name_H-M   'P 1'
#
loop_
_entity.id
_entity.type
_entity.pdbx_description
1 polymer ?
#
loop_
_entity_poly.entity_id
_entity_poly.type
_entity_poly.pdbx_seq_one_letter_code
_entity_poly.pdbx_strand_id
1 'polypeptide(L)'
;MPLLTRILGNIGRLGLILLIAPASPMLAPLDECTWRISNLNRFNGKPEDMLNTTSLHLSFTDWSQPLSSGGVSGSRDVQCSLTEAIVSIKDSGQWVGDVDILKALESDMIHLARLDPFCSHARGILPQNPMHSIECWDELRDCPEEQLVIRASGNWVARLAAVSYLAQKMNTKDMRSSRIFICPDNVCWACREAESNMNDIFIY
;
A
#
# COMPACT_ATOMS: atom_id res chain seq x y z
N MET A 1 9.30 5.95 22.80
CA MET A 1 9.69 7.28 22.27
C MET A 1 9.56 7.21 20.76
N PRO A 2 8.85 8.14 20.08
CA PRO A 2 8.81 8.14 18.63
C PRO A 2 10.21 8.42 18.07
N LEU A 3 10.63 7.67 17.05
CA LEU A 3 11.89 7.88 16.33
C LEU A 3 11.70 9.07 15.38
N LEU A 4 12.37 10.19 15.66
CA LEU A 4 12.38 11.34 14.75
C LEU A 4 13.45 11.13 13.68
N THR A 5 13.03 10.94 12.43
CA THR A 5 13.93 10.86 11.27
C THR A 5 13.97 12.21 10.57
N ARG A 6 15.14 12.85 10.51
CA ARG A 6 15.34 14.10 9.76
C ARG A 6 15.81 13.77 8.35
N ILE A 7 15.00 14.14 7.37
CA ILE A 7 15.38 14.11 5.95
C ILE A 7 15.79 15.53 5.55
N LEU A 8 16.98 15.67 4.95
CA LEU A 8 17.44 16.97 4.44
C LEU A 8 16.85 17.20 3.04
N GLY A 9 16.11 18.30 2.89
CA GLY A 9 15.49 18.70 1.63
C GLY A 9 14.86 20.08 1.75
N ASN A 10 14.46 20.66 0.62
CA ASN A 10 13.74 21.92 0.56
C ASN A 10 12.43 21.71 -0.19
N ILE A 11 11.30 22.08 0.42
CA ILE A 11 9.96 22.02 -0.18
C ILE A 11 9.39 23.41 -0.47
N GLY A 12 10.26 24.42 -0.56
CA GLY A 12 9.88 25.82 -0.80
C GLY A 12 9.40 26.57 0.44
N ARG A 13 9.60 26.01 1.65
CA ARG A 13 9.19 26.61 2.92
C ARG A 13 10.37 26.75 3.87
N LEU A 14 10.38 27.84 4.64
CA LEU A 14 11.40 28.11 5.66
C LEU A 14 11.10 27.35 6.95
N GLY A 15 12.15 27.03 7.71
CA GLY A 15 12.02 26.37 9.02
C GLY A 15 11.90 24.84 8.93
N LEU A 16 11.50 24.22 10.05
CA LEU A 16 11.25 22.79 10.15
C LEU A 16 9.82 22.48 9.73
N ILE A 17 9.65 21.57 8.76
CA ILE A 17 8.33 21.15 8.32
C ILE A 17 8.08 19.71 8.76
N LEU A 18 6.96 19.49 9.43
CA LEU A 18 6.44 18.17 9.78
C LEU A 18 5.33 17.83 8.80
N LEU A 19 5.53 16.77 8.02
CA LEU A 19 4.53 16.31 7.06
C LEU A 19 3.49 15.44 7.77
N ILE A 20 2.23 15.71 7.49
CA ILE A 20 1.11 14.89 7.98
C ILE A 20 0.31 14.37 6.79
N ALA A 21 -0.22 13.15 6.91
CA ALA A 21 -1.13 12.59 5.92
C ALA A 21 -2.50 13.28 6.01
N PRO A 22 -3.25 13.37 4.89
CA PRO A 22 -4.61 13.89 4.91
C PRO A 22 -5.53 13.01 5.77
N ALA A 23 -6.51 13.64 6.41
CA ALA A 23 -7.48 12.92 7.24
C ALA A 23 -8.32 11.91 6.44
N SER A 24 -8.67 12.27 5.20
CA SER A 24 -9.50 11.48 4.29
C SER A 24 -8.83 11.37 2.92
N PRO A 25 -7.98 10.35 2.70
CA PRO A 25 -7.40 10.06 1.39
C PRO A 25 -8.49 9.76 0.36
N MET A 26 -8.35 10.30 -0.86
CA MET A 26 -9.37 10.19 -1.90
C MET A 26 -9.08 9.03 -2.86
N LEU A 27 -10.10 8.45 -3.48
CA LEU A 27 -9.95 7.46 -4.54
C LEU A 27 -10.52 8.01 -5.85
N ALA A 28 -9.92 7.64 -6.97
CA ALA A 28 -10.50 7.94 -8.26
C ALA A 28 -11.84 7.20 -8.41
N PRO A 29 -12.89 7.88 -8.93
CA PRO A 29 -14.17 7.24 -9.17
C PRO A 29 -14.01 6.06 -10.13
N LEU A 30 -14.76 4.99 -9.89
CA LEU A 30 -14.88 3.90 -10.84
C LEU A 30 -15.82 4.38 -11.96
N ASP A 31 -15.40 4.24 -13.22
CA ASP A 31 -16.24 4.55 -14.35
C ASP A 31 -17.19 3.37 -14.62
N GLU A 32 -18.41 3.47 -14.07
CA GLU A 32 -19.48 2.48 -14.19
C GLU A 32 -19.90 2.22 -15.65
N CYS A 33 -19.60 3.14 -16.58
CA CYS A 33 -19.92 2.99 -18.00
C CYS A 33 -18.83 2.21 -18.78
N THR A 34 -17.61 2.13 -18.25
CA THR A 34 -16.64 1.15 -18.74
C THR A 34 -16.94 -0.20 -18.12
N TRP A 35 -17.56 -1.09 -18.90
CA TRP A 35 -17.54 -2.52 -18.63
C TRP A 35 -16.08 -3.00 -18.69
N ARG A 36 -15.35 -2.89 -17.58
CA ARG A 36 -14.00 -3.42 -17.52
C ARG A 36 -14.16 -4.89 -17.17
N ILE A 37 -13.86 -5.76 -18.13
CA ILE A 37 -13.78 -7.19 -17.86
C ILE A 37 -12.66 -7.33 -16.82
N SER A 38 -13.02 -7.51 -15.56
CA SER A 38 -12.09 -8.01 -14.56
C SER A 38 -11.68 -9.39 -15.05
N ASN A 39 -10.41 -9.56 -15.41
CA ASN A 39 -9.94 -10.86 -15.83
C ASN A 39 -9.86 -11.71 -14.57
N LEU A 40 -10.76 -12.69 -14.45
CA LEU A 40 -10.72 -13.68 -13.38
C LEU A 40 -9.60 -14.71 -13.60
N ASN A 41 -8.38 -14.20 -13.81
CA ASN A 41 -7.21 -15.00 -14.09
C ASN A 41 -6.83 -15.78 -12.82
N ARG A 42 -6.51 -17.06 -13.00
CA ARG A 42 -5.95 -17.87 -11.91
C ARG A 42 -4.48 -17.54 -11.76
N PHE A 43 -4.03 -17.45 -10.52
CA PHE A 43 -2.63 -17.27 -10.23
C PHE A 43 -1.80 -18.46 -10.73
N ASN A 44 -0.74 -18.17 -11.47
CA ASN A 44 0.06 -19.15 -12.20
C ASN A 44 1.40 -19.50 -11.51
N GLY A 45 1.62 -19.04 -10.27
CA GLY A 45 2.82 -19.31 -9.49
C GLY A 45 4.06 -18.49 -9.86
N LYS A 46 4.01 -17.68 -10.91
CA LYS A 46 5.21 -16.99 -11.42
C LYS A 46 5.41 -15.61 -10.76
N PRO A 47 6.66 -15.24 -10.43
CA PRO A 47 7.00 -13.90 -9.96
C PRO A 47 7.01 -12.94 -11.15
N GLU A 48 5.85 -12.38 -11.49
CA GLU A 48 5.72 -11.38 -12.56
C GLU A 48 5.20 -10.07 -11.95
N ASP A 49 5.62 -8.95 -12.53
CA ASP A 49 5.14 -7.61 -12.16
C ASP A 49 4.10 -7.16 -13.17
N MET A 50 2.84 -7.27 -12.79
CA MET A 50 1.69 -6.80 -13.57
C MET A 50 1.33 -5.34 -13.25
N LEU A 51 1.87 -4.80 -12.16
CA LEU A 51 1.67 -3.40 -11.73
C LEU A 51 2.88 -2.52 -12.07
N ASN A 52 3.62 -2.86 -13.12
CA ASN A 52 4.92 -2.26 -13.46
C ASN A 52 4.87 -0.77 -13.84
N THR A 53 3.70 -0.25 -14.21
CA THR A 53 3.46 1.18 -14.48
C THR A 53 3.07 1.99 -13.24
N THR A 54 3.04 1.35 -12.07
CA THR A 54 2.70 2.01 -10.80
C THR A 54 3.81 2.94 -10.34
N SER A 55 3.41 4.12 -9.88
CA SER A 55 4.28 5.11 -9.25
C SER A 55 3.59 5.78 -8.06
N LEU A 56 4.39 6.29 -7.13
CA LEU A 56 3.93 7.06 -5.97
C LEU A 56 4.42 8.51 -6.10
N HIS A 57 3.50 9.46 -5.98
CA HIS A 57 3.77 10.88 -6.11
C HIS A 57 3.46 11.59 -4.80
N LEU A 58 4.48 12.24 -4.23
CA LEU A 58 4.31 13.12 -3.07
C LEU A 58 3.94 14.53 -3.56
N SER A 59 2.86 15.08 -3.03
CA SER A 59 2.43 16.46 -3.25
C SER A 59 2.01 17.10 -1.92
N PHE A 60 1.72 18.41 -1.93
CA PHE A 60 1.32 19.15 -0.74
C PHE A 60 0.00 19.85 -1.02
N THR A 61 -0.86 19.93 -0.01
CA THR A 61 -2.01 20.83 -0.05
C THR A 61 -1.58 22.23 0.38
N ASP A 62 -2.51 23.18 0.31
CA ASP A 62 -2.30 24.52 0.86
C ASP A 62 -2.46 24.57 2.39
N TRP A 63 -2.89 23.47 3.02
CA TRP A 63 -3.09 23.43 4.45
C TRP A 63 -1.75 23.38 5.18
N SER A 64 -1.56 24.32 6.09
CA SER A 64 -0.42 24.34 7.01
C SER A 64 -0.81 24.99 8.33
N GLN A 65 -0.21 24.51 9.41
CA GLN A 65 -0.43 25.05 10.74
C GLN A 65 0.92 25.30 11.43
N PRO A 66 1.23 26.53 11.84
CA PRO A 66 2.43 26.80 12.62
C PRO A 66 2.31 26.07 13.97
N LEU A 67 3.37 25.38 14.36
CA LEU A 67 3.48 24.86 15.72
C LEU A 67 3.98 26.01 16.59
N SER A 68 3.07 26.54 17.42
CA SER A 68 3.43 27.55 18.41
C SER A 68 4.49 26.97 19.34
N SER A 69 5.75 27.35 19.15
CA SER A 69 6.69 27.31 20.26
C SER A 69 6.15 28.27 21.31
N GLY A 70 6.18 27.92 22.59
CA GLY A 70 5.72 28.78 23.69
C GLY A 70 6.59 30.03 23.89
N GLY A 71 6.96 30.70 22.79
CA GLY A 71 7.82 31.86 22.73
C GLY A 71 7.13 33.13 23.17
N VAL A 72 7.97 34.13 23.43
CA VAL A 72 7.57 35.47 23.90
C VAL A 72 6.64 36.13 22.88
N SER A 73 5.60 36.80 23.38
CA SER A 73 4.64 37.56 22.58
C SER A 73 5.38 38.56 21.67
N GLY A 74 5.09 38.51 20.37
CA GLY A 74 5.71 39.39 19.36
C GLY A 74 6.74 38.72 18.43
N SER A 75 7.12 37.46 18.67
CA SER A 75 7.91 36.70 17.71
C SER A 75 7.09 36.31 16.47
N ARG A 76 7.65 36.55 15.27
CA ARG A 76 7.03 36.22 13.98
C ARG A 76 7.71 35.05 13.25
N ASP A 77 8.81 34.54 13.80
CA ASP A 77 9.53 33.40 13.22
C ASP A 77 8.76 32.10 13.48
N VAL A 78 8.22 31.51 12.42
CA VAL A 78 7.70 30.14 12.44
C VAL A 78 8.89 29.20 12.31
N GLN A 79 9.39 28.71 13.45
CA GLN A 79 10.49 27.76 13.47
C GLN A 79 10.06 26.36 13.02
N CYS A 80 8.79 26.02 13.25
CA CYS A 80 8.23 24.70 12.96
C CYS A 80 6.76 24.80 12.50
N SER A 81 6.37 24.03 11.49
CA SER A 81 4.96 23.95 11.06
C SER A 81 4.58 22.55 10.60
N LEU A 82 3.31 22.20 10.80
CA LEU A 82 2.67 21.06 10.16
C LEU A 82 2.25 21.45 8.74
N THR A 83 2.50 20.58 7.77
CA THR A 83 2.04 20.74 6.39
C THR A 83 1.43 19.42 5.95
N GLU A 84 0.23 19.50 5.38
CA GLU A 84 -0.43 18.31 4.87
C GLU A 84 0.21 17.89 3.53
N ALA A 85 0.59 16.62 3.46
CA ALA A 85 1.23 16.02 2.31
C ALA A 85 0.43 14.82 1.84
N ILE A 86 0.18 14.76 0.54
CA ILE A 86 -0.59 13.70 -0.10
C ILE A 86 0.39 12.78 -0.81
N VAL A 87 0.22 11.47 -0.62
CA VAL A 87 0.90 10.45 -1.44
C VAL A 87 -0.15 9.82 -2.36
N SER A 88 -0.01 10.10 -3.65
CA SER A 88 -0.94 9.61 -4.67
C SER A 88 -0.33 8.45 -5.44
N ILE A 89 -1.11 7.40 -5.61
CA ILE A 89 -0.86 6.31 -6.54
C ILE A 89 -1.19 6.79 -7.95
N LYS A 90 -0.26 6.57 -8.88
CA LYS A 90 -0.52 6.68 -10.30
C LYS A 90 -0.19 5.39 -11.01
N ASP A 91 -1.03 5.02 -11.96
CA ASP A 91 -0.81 3.89 -12.85
C ASP A 91 -0.86 4.36 -14.29
N SER A 92 0.20 4.10 -15.05
CA SER A 92 0.36 4.63 -16.42
C SER A 92 0.13 6.15 -16.51
N GLY A 93 0.53 6.87 -15.47
CA GLY A 93 0.36 8.33 -15.34
C GLY A 93 -1.04 8.80 -14.93
N GLN A 94 -2.02 7.91 -14.85
CA GLN A 94 -3.38 8.21 -14.39
C GLN A 94 -3.47 8.13 -12.87
N TRP A 95 -4.22 9.04 -12.24
CA TRP A 95 -4.43 9.02 -10.80
C TRP A 95 -5.39 7.89 -10.41
N VAL A 96 -4.96 7.04 -9.48
CA VAL A 96 -5.75 5.93 -8.95
C VAL A 96 -6.39 6.31 -7.61
N GLY A 97 -5.65 7.01 -6.77
CA GLY A 97 -6.09 7.42 -5.44
C GLY A 97 -4.93 7.79 -4.54
N ASP A 98 -5.25 8.25 -3.34
CA ASP A 98 -4.31 8.65 -2.31
C ASP A 98 -4.26 7.60 -1.20
N VAL A 99 -3.08 7.47 -0.60
CA VAL A 99 -2.81 6.49 0.46
C VAL A 99 -2.14 7.10 1.67
N ASP A 100 -2.51 6.59 2.83
CA ASP A 100 -1.83 6.88 4.08
C ASP A 100 -0.85 5.76 4.42
N ILE A 101 0.39 5.91 3.94
CA ILE A 101 1.47 4.93 4.18
C ILE A 101 1.79 4.80 5.67
N LEU A 102 1.67 5.88 6.45
CA LEU A 102 2.00 5.85 7.87
C LEU A 102 0.99 4.99 8.64
N LYS A 103 -0.31 5.16 8.37
CA LYS A 103 -1.34 4.28 8.93
C LYS A 103 -1.17 2.83 8.48
N ALA A 104 -0.72 2.60 7.24
CA ALA A 104 -0.42 1.26 6.77
C ALA A 104 0.71 0.63 7.60
N LEU A 105 1.81 1.34 7.86
CA LEU A 105 2.91 0.84 8.69
C LEU A 105 2.51 0.52 10.14
N GLU A 106 1.46 1.16 10.66
CA GLU A 106 0.90 0.90 11.98
C GLU A 106 -0.12 -0.25 11.99
N SER A 107 -0.44 -0.84 10.83
CA SER A 107 -1.47 -1.88 10.72
C SER A 107 -0.96 -3.26 11.15
N ASP A 108 -1.62 -3.85 12.14
CA ASP A 108 -1.38 -5.22 12.60
C ASP A 108 -1.81 -6.30 11.57
N MET A 109 -2.51 -5.91 10.50
CA MET A 109 -2.99 -6.82 9.45
C MET A 109 -1.92 -7.16 8.41
N ILE A 110 -0.82 -6.40 8.39
CA ILE A 110 0.26 -6.58 7.43
C ILE A 110 1.34 -7.47 8.04
N HIS A 111 1.68 -8.53 7.31
CA HIS A 111 2.68 -9.50 7.71
C HIS A 111 3.72 -9.67 6.60
N LEU A 112 5.00 -9.61 6.98
CA LEU A 112 6.08 -10.05 6.10
C LEU A 112 6.07 -11.58 6.09
N ALA A 113 5.84 -12.19 4.93
CA ALA A 113 5.87 -13.64 4.82
C ALA A 113 7.30 -14.13 5.06
N ARG A 114 7.45 -15.06 6.01
CA ARG A 114 8.74 -15.67 6.33
C ARG A 114 8.92 -16.92 5.49
N LEU A 115 10.15 -17.16 5.06
CA LEU A 115 10.54 -18.43 4.46
C LEU A 115 10.69 -19.47 5.58
N ASP A 116 10.12 -20.65 5.39
CA ASP A 116 10.42 -21.79 6.25
C ASP A 116 11.79 -22.37 5.85
N PRO A 117 12.80 -22.30 6.75
CA PRO A 117 14.14 -22.82 6.45
C PRO A 117 14.19 -24.34 6.31
N PHE A 118 13.17 -25.05 6.80
CA PHE A 118 13.07 -26.52 6.73
C PHE A 118 12.14 -27.00 5.62
N CYS A 119 11.67 -26.09 4.76
CA CYS A 119 10.82 -26.42 3.63
C CYS A 119 11.50 -27.40 2.67
N SER A 120 10.88 -28.56 2.45
CA SER A 120 11.31 -29.59 1.50
C SER A 120 10.49 -29.61 0.20
N HIS A 121 9.54 -28.68 0.04
CA HIS A 121 8.71 -28.57 -1.16
C HIS A 121 9.55 -28.16 -2.38
N ALA A 122 9.23 -28.74 -3.53
CA ALA A 122 9.86 -28.32 -4.79
C ALA A 122 9.47 -26.86 -5.12
N ARG A 123 10.42 -26.12 -5.70
CA ARG A 123 10.17 -24.76 -6.16
C ARG A 123 9.15 -24.76 -7.30
N GLY A 124 8.26 -23.78 -7.30
CA GLY A 124 7.24 -23.63 -8.34
C GLY A 124 6.05 -24.58 -8.20
N ILE A 125 5.93 -25.31 -7.09
CA ILE A 125 4.66 -25.99 -6.75
C ILE A 125 3.58 -24.91 -6.61
N LEU A 126 2.51 -25.08 -7.39
CA LEU A 126 1.32 -24.25 -7.29
C LEU A 126 0.51 -24.63 -6.05
N PRO A 127 -0.21 -23.66 -5.45
CA PRO A 127 -1.17 -23.96 -4.40
C PRO A 127 -2.27 -24.89 -4.94
N GLN A 128 -2.81 -25.74 -4.07
CA GLN A 128 -3.91 -26.64 -4.41
C GLN A 128 -5.23 -25.90 -4.54
N ASN A 129 -5.46 -24.92 -3.67
CA ASN A 129 -6.60 -24.02 -3.71
C ASN A 129 -6.36 -22.97 -4.81
N PRO A 130 -7.33 -22.76 -5.70
CA PRO A 130 -7.21 -21.74 -6.72
C PRO A 130 -7.18 -20.36 -6.06
N MET A 131 -6.09 -19.64 -6.28
CA MET A 131 -5.97 -18.22 -5.92
C MET A 131 -6.21 -17.38 -7.16
N HIS A 132 -6.88 -16.25 -6.97
CA HIS A 132 -7.15 -15.30 -8.05
C HIS A 132 -5.99 -14.30 -8.20
N SER A 133 -5.64 -14.03 -9.45
CA SER A 133 -4.53 -13.15 -9.84
C SER A 133 -5.04 -11.73 -10.01
N ILE A 134 -4.49 -10.78 -9.25
CA ILE A 134 -4.75 -9.36 -9.43
C ILE A 134 -3.61 -8.78 -10.29
N GLU A 135 -3.98 -8.30 -11.47
CA GLU A 135 -3.05 -7.86 -12.51
C GLU A 135 -3.22 -6.38 -12.87
N CYS A 136 -4.25 -5.70 -12.34
CA CYS A 136 -4.41 -4.24 -12.48
C CYS A 136 -5.08 -3.58 -11.27
N TRP A 137 -5.04 -2.25 -11.22
CA TRP A 137 -5.66 -1.46 -10.14
C TRP A 137 -7.19 -1.50 -10.13
N ASP A 138 -7.83 -1.76 -11.26
CA ASP A 138 -9.29 -1.92 -11.32
C ASP A 138 -9.73 -3.18 -10.59
N GLU A 139 -9.07 -4.31 -10.86
CA GLU A 139 -9.28 -5.59 -10.16
C GLU A 139 -8.99 -5.46 -8.66
N LEU A 140 -7.93 -4.75 -8.28
CA LEU A 140 -7.61 -4.51 -6.87
C LEU A 140 -8.69 -3.69 -6.15
N ARG A 141 -9.28 -2.71 -6.85
CA ARG A 141 -10.35 -1.88 -6.29
C ARG A 141 -11.65 -2.67 -6.11
N ASP A 142 -11.96 -3.55 -7.05
CA ASP A 142 -13.12 -4.46 -7.04
C ASP A 142 -12.80 -5.85 -6.44
N CYS A 143 -11.84 -5.88 -5.52
CA CYS A 143 -11.32 -7.06 -4.82
C CYS A 143 -12.41 -8.12 -4.51
N PRO A 144 -12.33 -9.35 -5.07
CA PRO A 144 -13.25 -10.43 -4.73
C PRO A 144 -13.06 -10.93 -3.28
N GLU A 145 -14.07 -11.60 -2.71
CA GLU A 145 -14.03 -12.19 -1.35
C GLU A 145 -13.23 -13.52 -1.27
N GLU A 146 -12.28 -13.75 -2.17
CA GLU A 146 -11.51 -14.99 -2.29
C GLU A 146 -10.03 -14.80 -1.91
N GLN A 147 -9.21 -15.85 -2.00
CA GLN A 147 -7.75 -15.71 -1.86
C GLN A 147 -7.17 -15.04 -3.09
N LEU A 148 -6.35 -14.00 -2.86
CA LEU A 148 -5.86 -13.13 -3.92
C LEU A 148 -4.34 -13.05 -3.91
N VAL A 149 -3.75 -12.99 -5.09
CA VAL A 149 -2.33 -12.74 -5.29
C VAL A 149 -2.16 -11.52 -6.19
N ILE A 150 -1.66 -10.43 -5.61
CA ILE A 150 -1.29 -9.22 -6.32
C ILE A 150 0.12 -9.40 -6.87
N ARG A 151 0.25 -9.26 -8.19
CA ARG A 151 1.47 -9.58 -8.93
C ARG A 151 2.32 -8.33 -9.13
N ALA A 152 3.27 -8.12 -8.23
CA ALA A 152 4.12 -6.94 -8.16
C ALA A 152 5.58 -7.31 -7.81
N SER A 153 6.02 -8.48 -8.26
CA SER A 153 7.32 -9.06 -7.88
C SER A 153 8.49 -8.16 -8.30
N GLY A 154 9.44 -7.98 -7.39
CA GLY A 154 10.58 -7.07 -7.57
C GLY A 154 10.22 -5.57 -7.56
N ASN A 155 8.94 -5.18 -7.59
CA ASN A 155 8.51 -3.79 -7.64
C ASN A 155 8.06 -3.28 -6.27
N TRP A 156 9.02 -2.81 -5.47
CA TRP A 156 8.74 -2.32 -4.11
C TRP A 156 7.76 -1.15 -4.08
N VAL A 157 7.70 -0.32 -5.14
CA VAL A 157 6.78 0.83 -5.21
C VAL A 157 5.34 0.34 -5.37
N ALA A 158 5.10 -0.57 -6.31
CA ALA A 158 3.80 -1.19 -6.51
C ALA A 158 3.34 -1.96 -5.27
N ARG A 159 4.25 -2.71 -4.64
CA ARG A 159 3.97 -3.43 -3.39
C ARG A 159 3.59 -2.48 -2.26
N LEU A 160 4.33 -1.39 -2.06
CA LEU A 160 4.03 -0.37 -1.05
C LEU A 160 2.68 0.31 -1.31
N ALA A 161 2.39 0.65 -2.56
CA ALA A 161 1.12 1.23 -2.98
C ALA A 161 -0.05 0.28 -2.67
N ALA A 162 0.05 -0.98 -3.11
CA ALA A 162 -1.00 -1.99 -2.92
C ALA A 162 -1.25 -2.30 -1.45
N VAL A 163 -0.19 -2.50 -0.66
CA VAL A 163 -0.29 -2.69 0.81
C VAL A 163 -1.02 -1.52 1.45
N SER A 164 -0.62 -0.30 1.11
CA SER A 164 -1.13 0.91 1.76
C SER A 164 -2.61 1.14 1.40
N TYR A 165 -2.97 0.91 0.14
CA TYR A 165 -4.34 0.93 -0.33
C TYR A 165 -5.21 -0.11 0.40
N LEU A 166 -4.76 -1.36 0.48
CA LEU A 166 -5.50 -2.44 1.14
C LEU A 166 -5.67 -2.20 2.64
N ALA A 167 -4.60 -1.79 3.34
CA ALA A 167 -4.66 -1.47 4.77
C ALA A 167 -5.67 -0.35 5.05
N GLN A 168 -5.71 0.67 4.18
CA GLN A 168 -6.71 1.73 4.24
C GLN A 168 -8.13 1.20 4.00
N LYS A 169 -8.33 0.34 2.99
CA LYS A 169 -9.63 -0.28 2.68
C LYS A 169 -10.12 -1.16 3.84
N MET A 170 -9.26 -1.97 4.46
CA MET A 170 -9.62 -2.86 5.56
C MET A 170 -10.01 -2.15 6.86
N ASN A 171 -9.59 -0.91 7.05
CA ASN A 171 -10.04 -0.08 8.18
C ASN A 171 -11.50 0.35 8.03
N THR A 172 -12.02 0.42 6.81
CA THR A 172 -13.46 0.52 6.54
C THR A 172 -14.09 -0.86 6.80
N LYS A 173 -15.26 -0.92 7.42
CA LYS A 173 -15.77 -2.11 8.16
C LYS A 173 -15.95 -3.40 7.33
N ASP A 174 -15.72 -3.37 6.03
CA ASP A 174 -16.09 -4.44 5.09
C ASP A 174 -15.04 -5.57 4.94
N MET A 175 -13.78 -5.38 5.34
CA MET A 175 -12.71 -6.39 5.12
C MET A 175 -11.90 -6.80 6.36
N ARG A 176 -12.40 -6.54 7.58
CA ARG A 176 -11.62 -6.67 8.84
C ARG A 176 -11.06 -8.06 9.18
N SER A 177 -11.46 -9.12 8.49
CA SER A 177 -10.98 -10.49 8.73
C SER A 177 -9.80 -10.90 7.84
N SER A 178 -9.41 -10.07 6.87
CA SER A 178 -8.36 -10.38 5.91
C SER A 178 -6.97 -10.00 6.44
N ARG A 179 -5.96 -10.81 6.14
CA ARG A 179 -4.55 -10.49 6.43
C ARG A 179 -3.81 -10.22 5.12
N ILE A 180 -2.83 -9.33 5.15
CA ILE A 180 -2.01 -8.98 4.00
C ILE A 180 -0.62 -9.58 4.20
N PHE A 181 -0.21 -10.49 3.33
CA PHE A 181 1.10 -11.10 3.34
C PHE A 181 1.98 -10.53 2.22
N ILE A 182 3.07 -9.87 2.61
CA ILE A 182 4.10 -9.40 1.68
C ILE A 182 5.06 -10.56 1.44
N CYS A 183 4.96 -11.21 0.28
CA CYS A 183 5.70 -12.41 -0.08
C CYS A 183 7.06 -12.07 -0.71
N PRO A 184 8.16 -12.75 -0.36
CA PRO A 184 9.41 -12.64 -1.10
C PRO A 184 9.30 -13.36 -2.46
N ASP A 185 10.13 -13.00 -3.44
CA ASP A 185 10.08 -13.57 -4.79
C ASP A 185 10.29 -15.10 -4.82
N ASN A 186 10.96 -15.66 -3.81
CA ASN A 186 11.21 -17.09 -3.65
C ASN A 186 10.25 -17.79 -2.67
N VAL A 187 9.04 -17.26 -2.47
CA VAL A 187 8.02 -17.86 -1.61
C VAL A 187 7.70 -19.30 -2.03
N CYS A 188 7.48 -20.16 -1.04
CA CYS A 188 6.91 -21.49 -1.27
C CYS A 188 5.39 -21.41 -1.10
N TRP A 189 4.64 -21.57 -2.19
CA TRP A 189 3.18 -21.49 -2.16
C TRP A 189 2.54 -22.63 -1.38
N ALA A 190 3.12 -23.83 -1.35
CA ALA A 190 2.63 -24.94 -0.53
C ALA A 190 2.73 -24.64 0.98
N CYS A 191 3.85 -24.05 1.43
CA CYS A 191 3.99 -23.61 2.83
C CYS A 191 3.02 -22.46 3.14
N ARG A 192 2.91 -21.49 2.23
CA ARG A 192 2.04 -20.32 2.42
C ARG A 192 0.57 -20.71 2.50
N GLU A 193 0.14 -21.64 1.65
CA GLU A 193 -1.21 -22.19 1.63
C GLU A 193 -1.56 -22.89 2.95
N ALA A 194 -0.65 -23.71 3.48
CA ALA A 194 -0.86 -24.43 4.75
C ALA A 194 -1.11 -23.51 5.96
N GLU A 195 -0.63 -22.26 5.91
CA GLU A 195 -0.78 -21.25 6.96
C GLU A 195 -1.88 -20.20 6.66
N SER A 196 -2.52 -20.32 5.49
CA SER A 196 -3.45 -19.30 4.98
C SER A 196 -4.91 -19.56 5.33
N ASN A 197 -5.66 -18.47 5.47
CA ASN A 197 -7.12 -18.47 5.52
C ASN A 197 -7.68 -18.10 4.15
N MET A 198 -8.95 -18.41 3.88
CA MET A 198 -9.59 -18.16 2.58
C MET A 198 -9.64 -16.68 2.16
N ASN A 199 -9.49 -15.75 3.10
CA ASN A 199 -9.58 -14.31 2.83
C ASN A 199 -8.21 -13.62 2.90
N ASP A 200 -7.12 -14.38 2.99
CA ASP A 200 -5.78 -13.78 3.02
C ASP A 200 -5.42 -13.25 1.63
N ILE A 201 -4.75 -12.09 1.63
CA ILE A 201 -4.26 -11.42 0.42
C ILE A 201 -2.75 -11.52 0.40
N PHE A 202 -2.20 -11.96 -0.72
CA PHE A 202 -0.76 -12.08 -0.95
C PHE A 202 -0.30 -11.00 -1.91
N ILE A 203 0.82 -10.37 -1.60
CA ILE A 203 1.52 -9.43 -2.48
C ILE A 203 2.82 -10.09 -2.88
N TYR A 204 2.85 -10.60 -4.10
CA TYR A 204 3.96 -11.38 -4.66
C TYR A 204 4.76 -10.55 -5.64
#